data_AF-A0A419N1J6-F1
#
_entry.id   AF-A0A419N1J6-F1
#
_cell.length_a   1.000
_cell.length_b   1.000
_cell.length_c   1.000
_cell.angle_alpha   90.00
_cell.angle_beta   90.00
_cell.angle_gamma   90.00
#
_symmetry.space_group_name_H-M   'P 1'
#
loop_
_entity.id
_entity.type
_entity.pdbx_description
1 polymer ?
#
loop_
_entity_poly.entity_id
_entity_poly.type
_entity_poly.pdbx_seq_one_letter_code
_entity_poly.pdbx_strand_id
1 'polypeptide(L)'
;DGQFIQFVQPAAEVAEQRKSVLLSQAAAAIAPLQDAVDIDDVTDAERVSLQAWKKFRVALNRLDLSAAPDIDWPAAPEQIDR
;
A
#
# COMPACT_ATOMS: atom_id res chain seq x y z
N ASP A 1 -42.05 -13.70 -3.45
CA ASP A 1 -40.72 -14.21 -3.05
C ASP A 1 -39.60 -13.41 -3.70
N GLY A 2 -39.01 -12.48 -2.96
CA GLY A 2 -37.83 -11.74 -3.39
C GLY A 2 -36.59 -12.42 -2.82
N GLN A 3 -35.92 -13.24 -3.63
CA GLN A 3 -34.66 -13.85 -3.21
C GLN A 3 -33.58 -12.76 -3.21
N PHE A 4 -33.19 -12.32 -2.01
CA PHE A 4 -32.03 -11.44 -1.84
C PHE A 4 -30.79 -12.23 -2.28
N ILE A 5 -30.27 -11.94 -3.47
CA ILE A 5 -28.95 -12.42 -3.88
C ILE A 5 -27.95 -11.70 -3.01
N GLN A 6 -27.35 -12.43 -2.05
CA GLN A 6 -26.21 -11.93 -1.32
C GLN A 6 -25.03 -11.86 -2.30
N PHE A 7 -24.76 -10.68 -2.85
CA PHE A 7 -23.55 -10.41 -3.62
C PHE A 7 -22.35 -10.47 -2.67
N VAL A 8 -21.84 -11.68 -2.43
CA VAL A 8 -20.53 -11.87 -1.81
C VAL A 8 -19.48 -11.53 -2.87
N GLN A 9 -18.77 -10.42 -2.67
CA GLN A 9 -17.60 -10.08 -3.48
C GLN A 9 -16.59 -11.23 -3.41
N PRO A 10 -16.05 -11.71 -4.55
CA PRO A 10 -15.03 -12.75 -4.55
C PRO A 10 -13.80 -12.34 -3.74
N ALA A 11 -13.15 -13.30 -3.08
CA ALA A 11 -11.93 -13.02 -2.29
C ALA A 11 -10.82 -12.35 -3.12
N ALA A 12 -10.71 -12.69 -4.40
CA ALA A 12 -9.77 -12.05 -5.33
C ALA A 12 -10.09 -10.56 -5.54
N GLU A 13 -11.36 -10.21 -5.72
CA GLU A 13 -11.79 -8.81 -5.91
C GLU A 13 -11.57 -7.98 -4.64
N VAL A 14 -11.82 -8.56 -3.46
CA VAL A 14 -11.50 -7.94 -2.17
C VAL A 14 -9.99 -7.72 -2.01
N ALA A 15 -9.18 -8.70 -2.41
CA ALA A 15 -7.72 -8.59 -2.38
C ALA A 15 -7.21 -7.50 -3.35
N GLU A 16 -7.77 -7.40 -4.56
CA GLU A 16 -7.43 -6.34 -5.51
C GLU A 16 -7.76 -4.95 -4.97
N GLN A 17 -8.95 -4.77 -4.37
CA GLN A 17 -9.32 -3.52 -3.72
C GLN A 17 -8.36 -3.17 -2.58
N ARG A 18 -8.02 -4.15 -1.73
CA ARG A 18 -7.04 -3.95 -0.65
C ARG A 18 -5.67 -3.54 -1.19
N LYS A 19 -5.18 -4.19 -2.24
CA LYS A 19 -3.92 -3.82 -2.91
C LYS A 19 -3.97 -2.39 -3.44
N SER A 20 -5.08 -2.00 -4.07
CA SER A 20 -5.28 -0.63 -4.59
C SER A 20 -5.24 0.43 -3.47
N VAL A 21 -5.92 0.17 -2.35
CA VAL A 21 -5.89 1.05 -1.16
C VAL A 21 -4.48 1.20 -0.61
N LEU A 22 -3.75 0.09 -0.43
CA LEU A 22 -2.39 0.11 0.11
C LEU A 22 -1.39 0.79 -0.85
N LEU A 23 -1.56 0.62 -2.17
CA LEU A 23 -0.76 1.33 -3.17
C LEU A 23 -1.02 2.84 -3.13
N SER A 24 -2.28 3.24 -2.94
CA SER A 24 -2.68 4.65 -2.81
C SER A 24 -2.11 5.28 -1.55
N GLN A 25 -2.16 4.56 -0.41
CA GLN A 25 -1.52 4.97 0.83
C GLN A 25 0.00 5.15 0.64
N ALA A 26 0.67 4.18 0.02
CA ALA A 26 2.10 4.27 -0.24
C ALA A 26 2.44 5.46 -1.17
N ALA A 27 1.61 5.73 -2.19
CA ALA A 27 1.80 6.89 -3.05
C ALA A 27 1.64 8.21 -2.29
N ALA A 28 0.62 8.31 -1.43
CA ALA A 28 0.38 9.50 -0.59
C ALA A 28 1.52 9.77 0.40
N ALA A 29 2.12 8.73 0.98
CA ALA A 29 3.27 8.87 1.86
C ALA A 29 4.57 9.20 1.10
N ILE A 30 4.76 8.63 -0.09
CA ILE A 30 5.97 8.86 -0.91
C ILE A 30 6.02 10.30 -1.45
N ALA A 31 4.89 10.88 -1.84
CA ALA A 31 4.85 12.20 -2.47
C ALA A 31 5.59 13.30 -1.68
N PRO A 32 5.22 13.63 -0.42
CA PRO A 32 5.90 14.68 0.34
C PRO A 32 7.37 14.35 0.65
N LEU A 33 7.69 13.07 0.88
CA LEU A 33 9.07 12.62 1.11
C LEU A 33 9.94 12.77 -0.14
N GLN A 34 9.36 12.56 -1.32
CA GLN A 34 10.04 12.76 -2.59
C GLN A 34 10.19 14.25 -2.87
N ASP A 35 9.18 15.08 -2.58
CA ASP A 35 9.28 16.53 -2.69
C ASP A 35 10.47 17.06 -1.86
N ALA A 36 10.64 16.59 -0.62
CA ALA A 36 11.78 16.96 0.23
C ALA A 36 13.13 16.54 -0.38
N VAL A 37 13.21 15.39 -1.05
CA VAL A 37 14.41 14.97 -1.80
C VAL A 37 14.66 15.89 -2.99
N ASP A 38 13.61 16.25 -3.73
CA ASP A 38 13.69 17.02 -4.97
C ASP A 38 14.12 18.46 -4.74
N ILE A 39 13.88 19.01 -3.53
CA ILE A 39 14.34 20.34 -3.10
C ILE A 39 15.59 20.31 -2.20
N ASP A 40 16.23 19.14 -2.04
CA ASP A 40 17.39 18.92 -1.16
C ASP A 40 17.15 19.28 0.34
N ASP A 41 15.91 19.26 0.83
CA ASP A 41 15.50 19.50 2.24
C ASP A 41 15.28 18.19 3.03
N VAL A 42 15.56 17.03 2.42
CA VAL A 42 15.30 15.73 3.04
C VAL A 42 16.21 15.47 4.26
N THR A 43 15.62 15.07 5.37
CA THR A 43 16.34 14.58 6.56
C THR A 43 16.73 13.11 6.42
N ASP A 44 17.68 12.63 7.23
CA ASP A 44 18.05 11.20 7.24
C ASP A 44 16.86 10.30 7.59
N ALA A 45 16.02 10.73 8.53
CA ALA A 45 14.80 10.02 8.92
C ALA A 45 13.81 9.90 7.75
N GLU A 46 13.61 10.97 7.00
CA GLU A 46 12.75 10.95 5.81
C GLU A 46 13.32 10.10 4.69
N ARG A 47 14.65 10.10 4.51
CA ARG A 47 15.30 9.24 3.52
C ARG A 47 15.09 7.75 3.85
N VAL A 48 15.18 7.39 5.13
CA VAL A 48 14.86 6.03 5.60
C VAL A 48 13.38 5.70 5.37
N SER A 49 12.47 6.61 5.74
CA SER A 49 11.03 6.46 5.52
C SER A 49 10.69 6.30 4.04
N LEU A 50 11.27 7.13 3.16
CA LEU A 50 11.07 7.08 1.72
C LEU A 50 11.52 5.73 1.14
N GLN A 51 12.65 5.22 1.61
CA GLN A 51 13.14 3.91 1.19
C GLN A 51 12.19 2.79 1.66
N ALA A 52 11.70 2.85 2.90
CA ALA A 52 10.76 1.88 3.45
C ALA A 52 9.43 1.87 2.67
N TRP A 53 8.85 3.04 2.40
CA TRP A 53 7.63 3.16 1.60
C TRP A 53 7.82 2.68 0.15
N LYS A 54 8.95 2.98 -0.48
CA LYS A 54 9.27 2.46 -1.82
C LYS A 54 9.38 0.93 -1.83
N LYS A 55 10.04 0.33 -0.82
CA LYS A 55 10.12 -1.13 -0.66
C LYS A 55 8.73 -1.75 -0.46
N PHE A 56 7.90 -1.16 0.40
CA PHE A 56 6.52 -1.57 0.64
C PHE A 56 5.68 -1.54 -0.65
N ARG A 57 5.72 -0.42 -1.40
CA ARG A 57 5.02 -0.30 -2.69
C ARG A 57 5.46 -1.36 -3.70
N VAL A 58 6.75 -1.66 -3.78
CA VAL A 58 7.27 -2.73 -4.66
C VAL A 58 6.80 -4.11 -4.21
N ALA A 59 6.81 -4.39 -2.90
CA ALA A 59 6.32 -5.65 -2.36
C ALA A 59 4.83 -5.85 -2.70
N LEU A 60 3.99 -4.82 -2.49
CA LEU A 60 2.58 -4.87 -2.87
C LEU A 60 2.38 -5.16 -4.36
N ASN A 61 3.14 -4.50 -5.24
CA ASN A 61 3.04 -4.73 -6.68
C ASN A 61 3.34 -6.20 -7.06
N ARG A 62 4.27 -6.84 -6.35
CA ARG A 62 4.69 -8.22 -6.55
C ARG A 62 3.80 -9.27 -5.86
N LEU A 63 2.84 -8.86 -5.04
CA LEU A 63 1.92 -9.81 -4.40
C LEU A 63 1.14 -10.61 -5.43
N ASP A 64 1.13 -11.92 -5.23
CA ASP A 64 0.24 -12.85 -5.91
C ASP A 64 -1.12 -12.85 -5.20
N LEU A 65 -2.14 -12.34 -5.88
CA LEU A 65 -3.50 -12.25 -5.34
C LEU A 65 -4.31 -13.54 -5.54
N SER A 66 -3.77 -14.53 -6.27
CA SER A 66 -4.45 -15.82 -6.48
C SER A 66 -4.55 -16.66 -5.21
N ALA A 67 -3.72 -16.37 -4.20
CA ALA A 67 -3.73 -16.99 -2.88
C ALA A 67 -4.88 -16.48 -1.97
N ALA A 68 -5.74 -15.58 -2.45
CA ALA A 68 -6.83 -15.02 -1.63
C ALA A 68 -7.76 -16.14 -1.09
N PRO A 69 -8.18 -16.06 0.19
CA PRO A 69 -7.99 -14.93 1.12
C PRO A 69 -6.67 -14.96 1.91
N ASP A 70 -5.90 -16.05 1.83
CA ASP A 70 -4.68 -16.32 2.59
C ASP A 70 -3.44 -15.66 1.93
N ILE A 71 -3.43 -14.33 1.90
CA ILE A 71 -2.32 -13.53 1.37
C ILE A 71 -1.49 -12.95 2.52
N ASP A 72 -0.18 -13.17 2.48
CA ASP A 72 0.78 -12.50 3.36
C ASP A 72 1.01 -11.05 2.92
N TRP A 73 0.19 -10.14 3.45
CA TRP A 73 0.32 -8.71 3.18
C TRP A 73 1.57 -8.14 3.87
N PRO A 74 2.41 -7.37 3.16
CA PRO A 74 3.54 -6.70 3.79
C PRO A 74 3.03 -5.71 4.86
N ALA A 75 3.80 -5.51 5.91
CA ALA A 75 3.50 -4.50 6.92
C ALA A 75 3.77 -3.10 6.34
N ALA A 76 2.82 -2.18 6.55
CA ALA A 76 3.03 -0.78 6.21
C ALA A 76 4.12 -0.21 7.14
N PRO A 77 5.08 0.56 6.60
CA PRO A 77 6.10 1.20 7.42
C PRO A 77 5.49 2.34 8.26
N GLU A 78 6.11 2.64 9.39
CA GLU A 78 5.70 3.77 10.21
C GLU A 78 6.03 5.09 9.52
N GLN A 79 5.09 6.02 9.57
CA GLN A 79 5.35 7.40 9.18
C GLN A 79 6.08 8.05 10.35
N ILE A 80 7.34 8.42 10.14
CA ILE A 80 8.05 9.27 11.08
C ILE A 80 7.59 10.70 10.79
N ASP A 81 6.65 11.20 11.59
CA ASP A 81 6.33 12.62 11.61
C ASP A 81 7.54 13.40 12.16
N ARG A 82 7.92 14.46 11.43
CA ARG A 82 9.06 15.35 11.71
C ARG A 82 8.99 15.97 13.11
#